data_AF-A0A1B7ZER3-F1
#
_entry.id   AF-A0A1B7ZER3-F1
#
_cell.length_a   1.000
_cell.length_b   1.000
_cell.length_c   1.000
_cell.angle_alpha   90.00
_cell.angle_beta   90.00
_cell.angle_gamma   90.00
#
_symmetry.space_group_name_H-M   'P 1'
#
loop_
_entity.id
_entity.type
_entity.pdbx_description
1 polymer ?
#
loop_
_entity_poly.entity_id
_entity_poly.type
_entity_poly.pdbx_seq_one_letter_code
_entity_poly.pdbx_strand_id
1 'polypeptide(L)'
;MQFTKKNWVWTITLILTVVLCTYVLILHFKNWVSSDADSLKLRSGFYAIEIPFNQLDSVVFVERLPPMERLHGFSAMDMEKGIFRQFKDSLTEKKVYVFVDNINQQKVKLVYKDSCLVFFNLKDSVETLRLVDKISSKINVSTAPN
;
A
#
# COMPACT_ATOMS: atom_id res chain seq x y z
N MET A 1 33.68 34.76 7.20
CA MET A 1 32.23 34.82 6.97
C MET A 1 31.55 34.96 8.33
N GLN A 2 31.25 36.19 8.75
CA GLN A 2 30.65 36.46 10.06
C GLN A 2 29.16 36.13 10.00
N PHE A 3 28.74 35.09 10.71
CA PHE A 3 27.32 34.84 10.97
C PHE A 3 26.81 35.92 11.92
N THR A 4 26.46 37.09 11.39
CA THR A 4 25.77 38.13 12.16
C THR A 4 24.46 37.54 12.68
N LYS A 5 24.11 37.81 13.94
CA LYS A 5 22.94 37.28 14.70
C LYS A 5 21.55 37.46 14.05
N LYS A 6 21.46 37.91 12.79
CA LYS A 6 20.26 38.44 12.12
C LYS A 6 19.56 37.45 11.15
N ASN A 7 20.14 36.30 10.84
CA ASN A 7 19.52 35.32 9.91
C ASN A 7 19.16 33.98 10.58
N TRP A 8 19.23 33.90 11.91
CA TRP A 8 19.01 32.64 12.62
C TRP A 8 17.56 32.15 12.50
N VAL A 9 16.58 33.05 12.53
CA VAL A 9 15.16 32.73 12.29
C VAL A 9 14.98 32.07 10.92
N TRP A 10 15.49 32.68 9.86
CA TRP A 10 15.41 32.13 8.49
C TRP A 10 16.15 30.79 8.35
N THR A 11 17.27 30.64 9.05
CA THR A 11 18.02 29.37 9.07
C THR A 11 17.18 28.27 9.73
N ILE A 12 16.56 28.55 10.88
CA ILE A 12 15.65 27.61 11.55
C ILE A 12 14.46 27.29 10.66
N THR A 13 13.82 28.32 10.08
CA THR A 13 12.66 28.13 9.19
C THR A 13 13.03 27.24 8.02
N LEU A 14 14.18 27.45 7.38
CA LEU A 14 14.66 26.62 6.28
C LEU A 14 14.90 25.18 6.73
N ILE A 15 15.60 24.98 7.85
CA ILE A 15 15.86 23.64 8.40
C ILE A 15 14.54 22.92 8.69
N LEU A 16 13.60 23.57 9.39
CA LEU A 16 12.28 23.00 9.69
C LEU A 16 11.52 22.65 8.41
N THR A 17 11.59 23.50 7.40
CA THR A 17 10.94 23.25 6.10
C THR A 17 11.53 22.02 5.42
N VAL A 18 12.86 21.91 5.33
CA VAL A 18 13.54 20.76 4.72
C VAL A 18 13.21 19.46 5.48
N VAL A 19 13.23 19.51 6.81
CA VAL A 19 12.85 18.36 7.66
C VAL A 19 11.41 17.94 7.40
N LEU A 20 10.47 18.91 7.36
CA LEU A 20 9.05 18.63 7.12
C LEU A 20 8.82 18.06 5.71
N CYS A 21 9.43 18.64 4.68
CA CYS A 21 9.36 18.11 3.31
C CYS A 21 9.92 16.69 3.22
N THR A 22 11.06 16.43 3.88
CA THR A 22 11.66 15.09 3.91
C THR A 22 10.75 14.08 4.62
N TYR A 23 10.14 14.46 5.73
CA TYR A 23 9.21 13.61 6.46
C TYR A 23 7.96 13.28 5.64
N VAL A 24 7.35 14.30 5.00
CA VAL A 24 6.22 14.11 4.07
C VAL A 24 6.61 13.18 2.93
N LEU A 25 7.79 13.35 2.35
CA LEU A 25 8.31 12.48 1.29
C LEU A 25 8.40 11.02 1.74
N ILE A 26 8.97 10.75 2.93
CA ILE A 26 9.07 9.40 3.48
C ILE A 26 7.69 8.75 3.64
N LEU A 27 6.71 9.49 4.16
CA LEU A 27 5.33 9.00 4.31
C LEU A 27 4.66 8.65 2.98
N HIS A 28 5.01 9.35 1.89
CA HIS A 28 4.50 9.06 0.55
C HIS A 28 5.18 7.88 -0.12
N PHE A 29 6.49 7.70 0.10
CA PHE A 29 7.27 6.67 -0.58
C PHE A 29 7.14 5.29 0.05
N LYS A 30 7.04 5.18 1.38
CA LYS A 30 7.04 3.88 2.07
C LYS A 30 5.61 3.31 2.18
N ASN A 31 5.44 2.04 1.78
CA ASN A 31 4.25 1.28 2.17
C ASN A 31 4.39 0.87 3.65
N TRP A 32 3.38 1.22 4.44
CA TRP A 32 3.23 0.80 5.82
C TRP A 32 2.22 -0.32 5.87
N VAL A 33 2.67 -1.48 6.34
CA VAL A 33 1.81 -2.64 6.52
C VAL A 33 1.80 -3.01 7.99
N SER A 34 0.60 -3.13 8.53
CA SER A 34 0.39 -3.67 9.88
C SER A 34 -0.69 -4.73 9.80
N SER A 35 -0.50 -5.81 10.56
CA SER A 35 -1.50 -6.87 10.68
C SER A 35 -1.73 -7.13 12.16
N ASP A 36 -2.94 -6.84 12.61
CA ASP A 36 -3.38 -7.08 13.99
C ASP A 36 -3.94 -8.51 14.09
N ALA A 37 -4.66 -8.81 15.19
CA ALA A 37 -5.28 -10.12 15.37
C ALA A 37 -6.36 -10.43 14.33
N ASP A 38 -7.09 -9.39 13.90
CA ASP A 38 -8.37 -9.51 13.18
C ASP A 38 -8.40 -8.81 11.81
N SER A 39 -7.43 -7.95 11.50
CA SER A 39 -7.39 -7.20 10.25
C SER A 39 -5.99 -6.99 9.68
N LEU A 40 -5.94 -6.87 8.35
CA LEU A 40 -4.79 -6.39 7.58
C LEU A 40 -4.98 -4.91 7.26
N LYS A 41 -4.01 -4.07 7.65
CA LYS A 41 -3.98 -2.65 7.35
C LYS A 41 -2.84 -2.36 6.38
N LEU A 42 -3.18 -1.80 5.23
CA LEU A 42 -2.24 -1.35 4.21
C LEU A 42 -2.37 0.16 4.07
N ARG A 43 -1.26 0.88 4.20
CA ARG A 43 -1.22 2.33 4.05
C ARG A 43 -0.04 2.74 3.18
N SER A 44 -0.29 3.63 2.23
CA SER A 44 0.78 4.31 1.50
C SER A 44 0.37 5.74 1.17
N GLY A 45 1.14 6.71 1.68
CA GLY A 45 0.79 8.12 1.53
C GLY A 45 -0.64 8.41 2.00
N PHE A 46 -1.50 8.79 1.05
CA PHE A 46 -2.92 9.10 1.28
C PHE A 46 -3.87 7.91 1.12
N TYR A 47 -3.38 6.76 0.66
CA TYR A 47 -4.20 5.56 0.48
C TYR A 47 -4.11 4.70 1.72
N ALA A 48 -5.24 4.37 2.32
CA ALA A 48 -5.32 3.46 3.46
C ALA A 48 -6.50 2.52 3.27
N ILE A 49 -6.28 1.25 3.57
CA ILE A 49 -7.31 0.23 3.59
C ILE A 49 -7.11 -0.67 4.81
N GLU A 50 -8.22 -1.03 5.43
CA GLU A 50 -8.28 -2.05 6.47
C GLU A 50 -9.19 -3.17 5.99
N ILE A 51 -8.67 -4.40 6.01
CA ILE A 51 -9.33 -5.60 5.50
C ILE A 51 -9.48 -6.55 6.69
N PRO A 52 -10.69 -6.68 7.25
CA PRO A 52 -10.99 -7.71 8.24
C PRO A 52 -10.77 -9.11 7.66
N PHE A 53 -10.11 -10.00 8.41
CA PHE A 53 -9.82 -11.35 7.92
C PHE A 53 -11.09 -12.18 7.67
N ASN A 54 -12.20 -11.89 8.36
CA ASN A 54 -13.49 -12.55 8.16
C ASN A 54 -14.21 -12.14 6.86
N GLN A 55 -13.74 -11.10 6.16
CA GLN A 55 -14.27 -10.62 4.88
C GLN A 55 -13.32 -10.94 3.72
N LEU A 56 -12.24 -11.67 4.00
CA LEU A 56 -11.22 -11.99 3.03
C LEU A 56 -11.59 -13.30 2.33
N ASP A 57 -11.84 -13.21 1.02
CA ASP A 57 -12.33 -14.33 0.22
C ASP A 57 -11.18 -15.18 -0.32
N SER A 58 -10.11 -14.53 -0.80
CA SER A 58 -8.95 -15.24 -1.34
C SER A 58 -7.67 -14.42 -1.33
N VAL A 59 -6.54 -15.14 -1.28
CA VAL A 59 -5.18 -14.61 -1.33
C VAL A 59 -4.39 -15.44 -2.33
N VAL A 60 -3.98 -14.82 -3.44
CA VAL A 60 -3.25 -15.52 -4.50
C VAL A 60 -2.09 -14.68 -5.02
N PHE A 61 -0.99 -15.33 -5.40
CA PHE A 61 0.10 -14.65 -6.08
C PHE A 61 -0.21 -14.49 -7.57
N VAL A 62 0.12 -13.33 -8.12
CA VAL A 62 0.05 -13.02 -9.54
C VAL A 62 1.38 -12.47 -10.03
N GLU A 63 1.79 -12.83 -11.24
CA GLU A 63 3.05 -12.36 -11.80
C GLU A 63 2.99 -10.89 -12.23
N ARG A 64 1.84 -10.46 -12.77
CA ARG A 64 1.64 -9.11 -13.32
C ARG A 64 0.31 -8.53 -12.86
N LEU A 65 0.27 -7.21 -12.73
CA LEU A 65 -0.98 -6.49 -12.53
C LEU A 65 -1.82 -6.58 -13.81
N PRO A 66 -3.15 -6.81 -13.70
CA PRO A 66 -4.01 -6.78 -14.86
C PRO A 66 -4.08 -5.36 -15.45
N PRO A 67 -4.46 -5.21 -16.73
CA PRO A 67 -4.67 -3.89 -17.32
C PRO A 67 -5.80 -3.16 -16.59
N MET A 68 -5.50 -1.95 -16.13
CA MET A 68 -6.41 -1.12 -15.33
C MET A 68 -6.27 0.35 -15.71
N GLU A 69 -7.33 1.10 -15.50
CA GLU A 69 -7.36 2.55 -15.61
C GLU A 69 -7.01 3.18 -14.25
N ARG A 70 -6.08 4.14 -14.24
CA ARG A 70 -5.69 4.84 -13.02
C ARG A 70 -6.68 5.96 -12.73
N LEU A 71 -7.34 5.89 -11.57
CA LEU A 71 -8.20 6.99 -11.08
C LEU A 71 -7.35 8.00 -10.32
N HIS A 72 -6.60 7.51 -9.33
CA HIS A 72 -5.65 8.29 -8.54
C HIS A 72 -4.45 7.43 -8.22
N GLY A 73 -3.24 7.96 -8.33
CA GLY A 73 -2.07 7.17 -7.97
C GLY A 73 -0.81 7.66 -8.62
N PHE A 74 0.26 6.93 -8.37
CA PHE A 74 1.58 7.25 -8.85
C PHE A 74 2.33 5.97 -9.23
N SER A 75 3.15 6.10 -10.27
CA SER A 75 4.12 5.09 -10.66
C SER A 75 5.44 5.78 -10.89
N ALA A 76 6.43 5.40 -10.10
CA ALA A 76 7.81 5.72 -10.42
C ALA A 76 8.74 4.65 -9.89
N MET A 77 9.88 4.55 -10.58
CA MET A 77 10.80 3.43 -10.41
C MET A 77 10.01 2.12 -10.51
N ASP A 78 10.18 1.23 -9.55
CA ASP A 78 9.48 -0.05 -9.49
C ASP A 78 8.17 0.01 -8.68
N MET A 79 7.73 1.19 -8.24
CA MET A 79 6.56 1.33 -7.39
C MET A 79 5.31 1.66 -8.18
N GLU A 80 4.19 1.04 -7.82
CA GLU A 80 2.87 1.40 -8.31
C GLU A 80 1.86 1.44 -7.16
N LYS A 81 1.23 2.61 -6.99
CA LYS A 81 0.42 2.89 -5.80
C LYS A 81 -0.80 3.72 -6.15
N GLY A 82 -1.94 3.38 -5.57
CA GLY A 82 -3.15 4.19 -5.67
C GLY A 82 -4.42 3.39 -5.88
N ILE A 83 -5.40 4.05 -6.47
CA ILE A 83 -6.75 3.56 -6.75
C ILE A 83 -6.93 3.51 -8.25
N PHE A 84 -7.32 2.33 -8.71
CA PHE A 84 -7.51 1.98 -10.11
C PHE A 84 -8.93 1.46 -10.34
N ARG A 85 -9.31 1.34 -11.60
CA ARG A 85 -10.54 0.73 -12.08
C ARG A 85 -10.18 -0.31 -13.15
N GLN A 86 -10.91 -1.41 -13.19
CA GLN A 86 -10.67 -2.44 -14.21
C GLN A 86 -11.02 -1.89 -15.60
N PHE A 87 -10.18 -2.17 -16.61
CA PHE A 87 -10.29 -1.55 -17.94
C PHE A 87 -11.62 -1.79 -18.68
N LYS A 88 -12.30 -2.92 -18.41
CA LYS A 88 -13.57 -3.29 -19.04
C LYS A 88 -14.80 -3.00 -18.16
N ASP A 89 -14.59 -2.33 -17.04
CA ASP A 89 -15.59 -2.13 -16.00
C ASP A 89 -15.98 -0.65 -15.94
N SER A 90 -16.50 -0.11 -17.04
CA SER A 90 -16.98 1.27 -17.11
C SER A 90 -18.34 1.45 -16.43
N LEU A 91 -19.05 0.34 -16.18
CA LEU A 91 -20.41 0.35 -15.64
C LEU A 91 -20.45 0.18 -14.12
N THR A 92 -19.39 -0.31 -13.47
CA THR A 92 -19.32 -0.40 -12.01
C THR A 92 -18.24 0.51 -11.43
N GLU A 93 -18.50 1.01 -10.22
CA GLU A 93 -17.57 1.87 -9.49
C GLU A 93 -16.57 1.07 -8.64
N LYS A 94 -16.29 -0.19 -9.03
CA LYS A 94 -15.41 -1.06 -8.25
C LYS A 94 -13.97 -0.55 -8.29
N LYS A 95 -13.51 -0.11 -7.11
CA LYS A 95 -12.15 0.39 -6.90
C LYS A 95 -11.20 -0.78 -6.67
N VAL A 96 -10.04 -0.70 -7.33
CA VAL A 96 -8.92 -1.60 -7.13
C VAL A 96 -7.82 -0.82 -6.41
N TYR A 97 -7.43 -1.29 -5.22
CA TYR A 97 -6.33 -0.67 -4.47
C TYR A 97 -5.02 -1.34 -4.83
N VAL A 98 -3.99 -0.55 -5.09
CA VAL A 98 -2.66 -1.04 -5.45
C VAL A 98 -1.62 -0.44 -4.48
N PHE A 99 -0.83 -1.32 -3.87
CA PHE A 99 0.25 -1.02 -2.92
C PHE A 99 1.48 -1.85 -3.28
N VAL A 100 2.02 -1.66 -4.48
CA VAL A 100 3.15 -2.43 -5.02
C VAL A 100 4.43 -1.62 -4.85
N ASP A 101 5.36 -2.11 -4.05
CA ASP A 101 6.69 -1.52 -3.90
C ASP A 101 7.70 -1.99 -4.97
N ASN A 102 7.45 -3.16 -5.58
CA ASN A 102 8.31 -3.69 -6.64
C ASN A 102 7.51 -4.33 -7.78
N ILE A 103 7.45 -3.67 -8.93
CA ILE A 103 6.68 -4.11 -10.09
C ILE A 103 7.27 -5.36 -10.76
N ASN A 104 8.54 -5.67 -10.52
CA ASN A 104 9.24 -6.82 -11.12
C ASN A 104 9.09 -8.12 -10.30
N GLN A 105 8.65 -8.02 -9.05
CA GLN A 105 8.39 -9.17 -8.19
C GLN A 105 6.93 -9.66 -8.32
N GLN A 106 6.62 -10.86 -7.87
CA GLN A 106 5.22 -11.30 -7.77
C GLN A 106 4.42 -10.36 -6.84
N LYS A 107 3.13 -10.22 -7.12
CA LYS A 107 2.19 -9.43 -6.32
C LYS A 107 1.20 -10.36 -5.67
N VAL A 108 0.73 -9.98 -4.50
CA VAL A 108 -0.38 -10.62 -3.83
C VAL A 108 -1.66 -9.95 -4.28
N LYS A 109 -2.58 -10.74 -4.84
CA LYS A 109 -3.95 -10.35 -5.11
C LYS A 109 -4.81 -10.82 -3.94
N LEU A 110 -5.45 -9.87 -3.27
CA LEU A 110 -6.48 -10.10 -2.27
C LEU A 110 -7.85 -9.81 -2.89
N VAL A 111 -8.80 -10.69 -2.64
CA VAL A 111 -10.22 -10.45 -2.90
C VAL A 111 -10.94 -10.39 -1.56
N TYR A 112 -11.70 -9.32 -1.33
CA TYR A 112 -12.46 -9.14 -0.10
C TYR A 112 -13.83 -8.50 -0.37
N LYS A 113 -14.80 -8.69 0.53
CA LYS A 113 -16.17 -8.16 0.39
C LYS A 113 -16.77 -8.45 -1.00
N ASP A 114 -16.87 -9.73 -1.34
CA ASP A 114 -17.53 -10.29 -2.54
C ASP A 114 -16.86 -9.96 -3.89
N SER A 115 -16.07 -8.88 -4.02
CA SER A 115 -15.34 -8.56 -5.27
C SER A 115 -14.34 -7.39 -5.20
N CYS A 116 -14.09 -6.78 -4.04
CA CYS A 116 -13.11 -5.71 -3.95
C CYS A 116 -11.70 -6.29 -4.09
N LEU A 117 -10.84 -5.61 -4.85
CA LEU A 117 -9.51 -6.10 -5.18
C LEU A 117 -8.43 -5.24 -4.53
N VAL A 118 -7.44 -5.91 -3.94
CA VAL A 118 -6.21 -5.27 -3.49
C VAL A 118 -5.02 -6.00 -4.07
N PHE A 119 -4.09 -5.25 -4.66
CA PHE A 119 -2.80 -5.78 -5.09
C PHE A 119 -1.71 -5.17 -4.22
N PHE A 120 -0.83 -5.99 -3.67
CA PHE A 120 0.30 -5.47 -2.92
C PHE A 120 1.55 -6.35 -3.05
N ASN A 121 2.70 -5.75 -2.82
CA ASN A 121 3.89 -6.43 -2.37
C ASN A 121 4.78 -5.45 -1.60
N LEU A 122 5.68 -6.01 -0.80
CA LEU A 122 6.68 -5.25 -0.08
C LEU A 122 7.96 -5.22 -0.89
N LYS A 123 8.83 -4.25 -0.61
CA LYS A 123 10.14 -4.16 -1.26
C LYS A 123 10.96 -5.44 -1.08
N ASP A 124 10.84 -6.07 0.09
CA ASP A 124 11.41 -7.39 0.38
C ASP A 124 10.39 -8.49 0.07
N SER A 125 10.75 -9.38 -0.86
CA SER A 125 9.92 -10.52 -1.23
C SER A 125 9.75 -11.52 -0.09
N VAL A 126 10.75 -11.69 0.78
CA VAL A 126 10.65 -12.60 1.94
C VAL A 126 9.67 -12.06 2.97
N GLU A 127 9.66 -10.74 3.19
CA GLU A 127 8.67 -10.09 4.05
C GLU A 127 7.26 -10.25 3.47
N THR A 128 7.11 -10.13 2.15
CA THR A 128 5.85 -10.38 1.45
C THR A 128 5.35 -11.81 1.68
N LEU A 129 6.23 -12.81 1.56
CA LEU A 129 5.89 -14.22 1.80
C LEU A 129 5.43 -14.45 3.26
N ARG A 130 6.19 -13.96 4.24
CA ARG A 130 5.84 -14.07 5.66
C ARG A 130 4.49 -13.44 5.98
N LEU A 131 4.19 -12.30 5.36
CA LEU A 131 2.91 -11.63 5.52
C LEU A 131 1.77 -12.47 4.93
N VAL A 132 1.95 -13.05 3.75
CA VAL A 132 0.96 -13.95 3.15
C VAL A 132 0.74 -15.18 4.01
N ASP A 133 1.79 -15.84 4.50
CA ASP A 133 1.67 -17.00 5.39
C ASP A 133 0.87 -16.66 6.65
N LYS A 134 1.13 -15.49 7.25
CA LYS A 134 0.36 -14.98 8.39
C LYS A 134 -1.11 -14.79 8.03
N ILE A 135 -1.42 -14.17 6.89
CA ILE A 135 -2.81 -13.94 6.44
C ILE A 135 -3.51 -15.29 6.16
N SER A 136 -2.87 -16.20 5.42
CA SER A 136 -3.41 -17.51 5.07
C SER A 136 -3.70 -18.36 6.30
N SER A 137 -2.86 -18.30 7.34
CA SER A 137 -3.12 -18.98 8.62
C SER A 137 -4.41 -18.50 9.29
N LYS A 138 -4.79 -17.23 9.12
CA LYS A 138 -6.00 -16.64 9.71
C LYS A 138 -7.27 -17.01 8.94
N ILE A 139 -7.20 -17.06 7.61
CA ILE A 139 -8.32 -17.48 6.75
C ILE A 139 -8.70 -18.94 7.06
N ASN A 140 -7.71 -19.84 7.12
CA ASN A 140 -7.95 -21.26 7.35
C ASN A 140 -8.62 -21.54 8.70
N VAL A 141 -8.31 -20.73 9.73
CA VAL A 141 -8.93 -20.81 11.06
C VAL A 141 -10.37 -20.30 11.04
N SER A 142 -10.69 -19.30 10.22
CA SER A 142 -12.07 -18.78 10.07
C SER A 142 -13.00 -19.69 9.26
N THR A 143 -12.46 -20.63 8.48
CA THR A 143 -13.22 -21.64 7.72
C THR A 143 -13.45 -22.96 8.46
N ALA A 144 -13.00 -23.10 9.70
CA ALA A 144 -13.34 -24.28 10.51
C ALA A 144 -14.82 -24.22 10.93
N PRO A 145 -15.62 -25.28 10.71
CA PRO A 145 -17.03 -25.29 11.08
C PRO A 145 -17.15 -25.34 12.61
N ASN A 146 -17.96 -24.45 13.17
CA ASN A 146 -18.54 -24.62 14.50
C ASN A 146 -19.67 -25.66 14.46
#